data_AF-A0A6V7J5A7-F1
#
_entry.id   AF-A0A6V7J5A7-F1
#
_cell.length_a   1.000
_cell.length_b   1.000
_cell.length_c   1.000
_cell.angle_alpha   90.00
_cell.angle_beta   90.00
_cell.angle_gamma   90.00
#
_symmetry.space_group_name_H-M   'P 1'
#
loop_
_entity.id
_entity.type
_entity.pdbx_description
1 polymer ?
#
loop_
_entity_poly.entity_id
_entity_poly.type
_entity_poly.pdbx_seq_one_letter_code
_entity_poly.pdbx_strand_id
1 'polypeptide(L)' 'SQSTSLNERVQQLTDMAMKRAVLRFNGAKFKEYIKATPRNYSIIVMFTAMAPQRACQIC' A
#
# COMPACT_ATOMS: atom_id res chain seq x y z
N SER A 1 -11.16 10.42 15.13
CA SER A 1 -10.39 9.79 14.04
C SER A 1 -10.57 10.60 12.77
N GLN A 2 -9.62 11.49 12.47
CA GLN A 2 -9.67 12.31 11.25
C GLN A 2 -9.31 11.42 10.06
N SER A 3 -10.24 11.23 9.14
CA SER A 3 -10.00 10.47 7.91
C SER A 3 -9.20 11.33 6.93
N THR A 4 -8.00 10.90 6.56
CA THR A 4 -7.19 11.53 5.51
C THR A 4 -8.02 11.72 4.25
N SER A 5 -8.03 12.94 3.68
CA SER A 5 -8.82 13.24 2.49
C SER A 5 -8.36 12.40 1.29
N LEU A 6 -9.19 12.30 0.25
CA LEU A 6 -8.81 11.59 -0.97
C LEU A 6 -7.56 12.22 -1.61
N ASN A 7 -7.52 13.55 -1.70
CA ASN A 7 -6.42 14.27 -2.34
C ASN A 7 -5.10 14.07 -1.58
N GLU A 8 -5.12 14.16 -0.25
CA GLU A 8 -3.94 13.89 0.59
C GLU A 8 -3.44 12.45 0.42
N ARG A 9 -4.33 11.46 0.34
CA ARG A 9 -3.94 10.06 0.10
C ARG A 9 -3.26 9.88 -1.26
N VAL A 10 -3.77 10.54 -2.31
CA VAL A 10 -3.16 10.51 -3.65
C VAL A 10 -1.77 11.15 -3.63
N GLN A 11 -1.63 12.31 -2.98
CA GLN A 11 -0.34 12.99 -2.88
C GLN A 11 0.68 12.14 -2.12
N GLN A 12 0.30 11.59 -0.96
CA GLN A 12 1.17 10.71 -0.18
C GLN A 12 1.61 9.46 -0.97
N LEU A 13 0.70 8.82 -1.70
CA LEU A 13 1.03 7.69 -2.57
C LEU A 13 2.01 8.08 -3.68
N THR A 14 1.81 9.24 -4.29
CA THR A 14 2.69 9.79 -5.33
C THR A 14 4.09 10.05 -4.78
N ASP A 15 4.19 10.73 -3.63
CA ASP A 15 5.48 11.03 -2.99
C ASP A 15 6.22 9.77 -2.56
N MET A 16 5.51 8.76 -2.06
CA MET A 16 6.09 7.46 -1.74
C MET A 16 6.57 6.72 -2.99
N ALA A 17 5.79 6.76 -4.08
CA ALA A 17 6.12 6.11 -5.35
C ALA A 17 7.34 6.75 -6.04
N MET A 18 7.53 8.07 -5.88
CA MET A 18 8.75 8.75 -6.33
C MET A 18 10.01 8.24 -5.63
N LYS A 19 9.88 7.75 -4.39
CA LYS A 19 11.02 7.21 -3.62
C LYS A 19 11.27 5.73 -3.92
N ARG A 20 10.21 4.93 -4.11
CA ARG A 20 10.32 3.49 -4.41
C ARG A 20 9.18 3.04 -5.31
N ALA A 21 9.51 2.29 -6.37
CA ALA A 21 8.55 1.75 -7.32
C ALA A 21 7.55 0.75 -6.70
N VAL A 22 7.95 0.03 -5.64
CA VAL A 22 7.08 -0.93 -4.92
C VAL A 22 6.91 -0.47 -3.47
N LEU A 23 5.66 -0.19 -3.08
CA LEU A 23 5.30 0.26 -1.73
C LEU A 23 5.00 -0.94 -0.82
N ARG A 24 5.74 -1.06 0.29
CA ARG A 24 5.49 -2.11 1.30
C ARG A 24 4.49 -1.62 2.31
N PHE A 25 3.35 -2.30 2.41
CA PHE A 25 2.29 -1.97 3.36
C PHE A 25 2.12 -3.03 4.43
N ASN A 26 1.86 -2.57 5.65
CA ASN A 26 1.30 -3.38 6.73
C ASN A 26 -0.25 -3.29 6.70
N GLY A 27 -0.91 -3.95 7.65
CA GLY A 27 -2.38 -3.96 7.71
C GLY A 27 -3.01 -2.57 7.83
N ALA A 28 -2.41 -1.65 8.60
CA ALA A 28 -2.92 -0.30 8.76
C ALA A 28 -2.86 0.50 7.45
N LYS A 29 -1.69 0.51 6.78
CA LYS A 29 -1.53 1.18 5.49
C LYS A 29 -2.38 0.54 4.39
N PHE A 30 -2.52 -0.78 4.39
CA PHE A 30 -3.42 -1.48 3.47
C PHE A 30 -4.88 -1.01 3.67
N LYS A 31 -5.32 -0.88 4.92
CA LYS A 31 -6.66 -0.37 5.21
C LYS A 31 -6.84 1.08 4.73
N GLU A 32 -5.86 1.94 4.98
CA GLU A 32 -5.92 3.37 4.64
C GLU A 32 -5.87 3.66 3.13
N TYR A 33 -4.93 3.04 2.41
CA TYR A 33 -4.67 3.37 1.01
C TYR A 33 -5.38 2.41 0.03
N ILE A 34 -5.72 1.17 0.45
CA ILE A 34 -6.27 0.15 -0.45
C ILE A 34 -7.72 -0.22 -0.11
N LYS A 35 -8.13 -0.26 1.17
CA LYS A 35 -9.53 -0.61 1.50
C LYS A 35 -10.43 0.61 1.66
N ALA A 36 -9.93 1.71 2.22
CA ALA A 36 -10.75 2.88 2.50
C ALA A 36 -11.30 3.52 1.22
N THR A 37 -12.51 4.03 1.32
CA THR A 37 -13.24 4.74 0.26
C THR A 37 -13.45 6.21 0.65
N PRO A 38 -13.58 7.14 -0.31
CA PRO A 38 -13.51 6.93 -1.76
C PRO A 38 -12.07 6.73 -2.28
N ARG A 39 -11.92 6.23 -3.52
CA ARG A 39 -10.64 6.14 -4.27
C ARG A 39 -10.86 6.49 -5.74
N ASN A 40 -9.88 7.11 -6.38
CA ASN A 40 -9.84 7.45 -7.80
C ASN A 40 -8.56 6.93 -8.48
N TYR A 41 -7.98 5.87 -7.95
CA TYR A 41 -6.75 5.24 -8.44
C TYR A 41 -6.86 3.72 -8.31
N SER A 42 -6.16 3.02 -9.20
CA SER A 42 -6.01 1.56 -9.17
C SER A 42 -4.76 1.16 -8.40
N ILE A 43 -4.79 0.02 -7.72
CA ILE A 43 -3.65 -0.55 -7.01
C ILE A 43 -3.46 -1.99 -7.47
N ILE A 44 -2.24 -2.35 -7.85
CA ILE A 44 -1.82 -3.74 -8.05
C ILE A 44 -1.14 -4.20 -6.76
N VAL A 45 -1.63 -5.29 -6.16
CA VAL A 45 -1.11 -5.81 -4.89
C VAL A 45 -0.47 -7.18 -5.12
N MET A 46 0.79 -7.32 -4.71
CA MET A 46 1.44 -8.61 -4.56
C MET A 46 1.42 -9.03 -3.10
N PHE A 47 0.64 -10.07 -2.77
CA PHE A 47 0.73 -10.72 -1.46
C PHE A 47 1.88 -11.74 -1.50
N THR A 48 2.79 -11.66 -0.54
CA THR A 48 4.01 -12.48 -0.50
C THR A 48 4.40 -12.83 0.95
N ALA A 49 5.34 -13.75 1.12
CA ALA A 49 5.90 -14.21 2.38
C ALA A 49 7.44 -14.31 2.34
N MET A 50 8.13 -13.24 1.91
CA MET A 50 9.59 -13.18 1.71
C MET A 50 10.46 -13.35 2.97
N ALA A 51 9.88 -13.56 4.17
CA ALA A 51 10.67 -13.70 5.39
C ALA A 51 11.45 -15.04 5.36
N PRO A 52 12.77 -15.08 5.62
CA PRO A 52 13.59 -16.27 5.39
C PRO A 52 13.08 -17.53 6.08
N GLN A 53 12.55 -17.40 7.29
CA GLN A 53 11.98 -18.49 8.09
C GLN A 53 10.72 -19.12 7.48
N ARG A 54 10.11 -18.49 6.47
CA ARG A 54 8.94 -19.04 5.75
C ARG A 54 9.33 -19.99 4.62
N ALA A 55 10.57 -19.91 4.13
CA ALA A 55 11.09 -20.74 3.03
C ALA A 55 10.16 -20.84 1.79
N CYS A 56 9.33 -19.82 1.53
CA CYS A 56 8.45 -19.84 0.35
C CYS A 56 9.27 -19.54 -0.90
N GLN A 57 9.38 -20.50 -1.82
CA GLN A 57 10.19 -20.38 -3.04
C GLN A 57 9.46 -19.65 -4.18
N ILE A 58 8.13 -19.67 -4.18
CA ILE A 58 7.29 -19.03 -5.21
C ILE A 58 6.97 -17.57 -4.82
N CYS A 59 6.86 -17.33 -3.52
CA CYS A 59 6.79 -16.00 -2.95
C CYS A 59 8.19 -15.35 -2.95
#